data_AF-A0A9P1F6Q0-F1
#
_entry.id   AF-A0A9P1F6Q0-F1
#
_cell.length_a   1.000
_cell.length_b   1.000
_cell.length_c   1.000
_cell.angle_alpha   90.00
_cell.angle_beta   90.00
_cell.angle_gamma   90.00
#
_symmetry.space_group_name_H-M   'P 1'
#
loop_
_entity.id
_entity.type
_entity.pdbx_description
1 polymer ?
#
loop_
_entity_poly.entity_id
_entity_poly.type
_entity_poly.pdbx_seq_one_letter_code
_entity_poly.pdbx_strand_id
1 'polypeptide(L)'
;MVSNEILAQRMKRADCVSTYGDWTEWTTCDSNCGYCGTQARTRVCAAISGCPDVICTGDTSESQACSTSDVICLAPSASCCPSTYKKTVDIPNRRFYCALV
;
A
#
# COMPACT_ATOMS: atom_id res chain seq x y z
N MET A 1 -24.25 56.74 13.38
CA MET A 1 -23.52 56.11 14.50
C MET A 1 -23.81 54.62 14.44
N VAL A 2 -22.75 53.87 14.13
CA VAL A 2 -22.54 52.41 14.20
C VAL A 2 -23.61 51.48 13.58
N SER A 3 -23.37 51.12 12.33
CA SER A 3 -23.89 49.92 11.67
C SER A 3 -23.40 48.65 12.38
N ASN A 4 -24.21 47.59 12.44
CA ASN A 4 -23.64 46.24 12.39
C ASN A 4 -24.69 45.18 12.06
N GLU A 5 -24.73 44.80 10.79
CA GLU A 5 -25.25 43.50 10.38
C GLU A 5 -24.29 42.42 10.94
N ILE A 6 -24.63 41.84 12.09
CA ILE A 6 -23.91 40.67 12.59
C ILE A 6 -24.44 39.48 11.81
N LEU A 7 -23.83 39.25 10.64
CA LEU A 7 -24.02 38.02 9.88
C LEU A 7 -23.77 36.82 10.81
N ALA A 8 -24.76 35.95 10.87
CA ALA A 8 -24.72 34.70 11.58
C ALA A 8 -23.55 33.83 11.08
N GLN A 9 -22.45 33.81 11.83
CA GLN A 9 -21.43 32.80 11.66
C GLN A 9 -21.25 32.04 12.97
N ARG A 10 -22.15 31.06 13.17
CA ARG A 10 -21.86 29.87 13.97
C ARG A 10 -20.51 29.34 13.47
N MET A 11 -19.44 29.54 14.23
CA MET A 11 -18.17 28.87 13.98
C MET A 11 -18.44 27.37 14.11
N LYS A 12 -18.65 26.68 12.98
CA LYS A 12 -18.67 25.21 12.96
C LYS A 12 -17.34 24.80 13.57
N ARG A 13 -17.36 24.02 14.66
CA ARG A 13 -16.15 23.37 15.17
C ARG A 13 -15.53 22.62 14.00
N ALA A 14 -14.23 22.83 13.78
CA ALA A 14 -13.51 22.02 12.81
C ALA A 14 -13.64 20.55 13.21
N ASP A 15 -13.96 19.70 12.24
CA ASP A 15 -14.00 18.26 12.47
C ASP A 15 -12.57 17.77 12.73
N CYS A 16 -12.37 16.98 13.77
CA CYS A 16 -11.04 16.50 14.18
C CYS A 16 -10.63 15.20 13.48
N VAL A 17 -11.13 14.99 12.27
CA VAL A 17 -10.77 13.85 11.43
C VAL A 17 -9.53 14.21 10.64
N SER A 18 -8.42 13.55 10.97
CA SER A 18 -7.16 13.66 10.25
C SER A 18 -7.23 12.99 8.88
N THR A 19 -6.46 13.53 7.94
CA THR A 19 -6.25 12.91 6.65
C THR A 19 -4.87 12.26 6.61
N TYR A 20 -4.77 11.13 5.93
CA TYR A 20 -3.48 10.58 5.57
C TYR A 20 -2.73 11.51 4.62
N GLY A 21 -1.42 11.63 4.81
CA GLY A 21 -0.52 12.11 3.78
C GLY A 21 -0.36 11.08 2.66
N ASP A 22 0.50 11.43 1.70
CA ASP A 22 0.80 10.55 0.59
C ASP A 22 1.45 9.24 1.07
N TRP A 23 1.21 8.19 0.30
CA TRP A 23 1.95 6.95 0.45
C TRP A 23 3.43 7.18 0.11
N THR A 24 4.32 6.50 0.82
CA THR A 24 5.70 6.35 0.38
C THR A 24 5.75 5.58 -0.93
N GLU A 25 6.88 5.70 -1.61
CA GLU A 25 7.25 4.75 -2.64
C GLU A 25 7.25 3.32 -2.09
N TRP A 26 6.99 2.36 -2.97
CA TRP A 26 7.13 0.95 -2.63
C TRP A 26 8.58 0.63 -2.29
N THR A 27 8.78 -0.22 -1.28
CA THR A 27 10.11 -0.79 -1.00
C THR A 27 10.59 -1.59 -2.20
N THR A 28 11.90 -1.77 -2.30
CA THR A 28 12.44 -2.77 -3.23
C THR A 28 11.85 -4.14 -2.92
N CYS A 29 11.60 -4.92 -3.97
CA CYS A 29 11.09 -6.27 -3.83
C CYS A 29 12.06 -7.14 -3.03
N ASP A 30 11.57 -7.82 -2.00
CA ASP A 30 12.40 -8.63 -1.09
C ASP A 30 12.93 -9.94 -1.73
N SER A 31 12.35 -10.35 -2.86
CA SER A 31 12.79 -11.49 -3.66
C SER A 31 12.77 -11.17 -5.14
N ASN A 32 13.82 -11.63 -5.83
CA ASN A 32 14.00 -11.49 -7.27
C ASN A 32 13.85 -12.83 -8.02
N CYS A 33 13.40 -13.88 -7.33
CA CYS A 33 13.19 -15.20 -7.90
C CYS A 33 11.82 -15.74 -7.55
N GLY A 34 11.34 -16.65 -8.39
CA GLY A 34 10.24 -17.54 -8.11
C GLY A 34 8.92 -16.84 -7.81
N TYR A 35 8.70 -15.59 -8.22
CA TYR A 35 7.43 -14.88 -7.99
C TYR A 35 6.95 -14.86 -6.51
N CYS A 36 7.88 -14.94 -5.56
CA CYS A 36 7.59 -14.88 -4.12
C CYS A 36 7.75 -13.49 -3.50
N GLY A 37 8.16 -12.51 -4.31
CA GLY A 37 8.53 -11.20 -3.80
C GLY A 37 7.34 -10.47 -3.17
N THR A 38 7.63 -9.69 -2.15
CA THR A 38 6.71 -8.77 -1.51
C THR A 38 7.35 -7.39 -1.40
N GLN A 39 6.55 -6.35 -1.63
CA GLN A 39 6.94 -4.96 -1.40
C GLN A 39 5.89 -4.29 -0.54
N ALA A 40 6.34 -3.35 0.28
CA ALA A 40 5.50 -2.63 1.20
C ALA A 40 5.59 -1.13 0.96
N ARG A 41 4.58 -0.40 1.40
CA ARG A 41 4.61 1.06 1.50
C ARG A 41 3.89 1.51 2.76
N THR A 42 4.17 2.71 3.21
CA THR A 42 3.56 3.28 4.42
C THR A 42 3.03 4.68 4.14
N ARG A 43 2.17 5.17 5.02
CA ARG A 43 1.68 6.55 5.00
C ARG A 43 1.50 7.05 6.42
N VAL A 44 1.53 8.37 6.58
CA VAL A 44 1.43 9.01 7.90
C VAL A 44 0.08 9.69 8.05
N CYS A 45 -0.59 9.45 9.17
CA CYS A 45 -1.76 10.22 9.58
C CYS A 45 -1.28 11.45 10.36
N ALA A 46 -1.47 12.65 9.81
CA ALA A 46 -0.93 13.87 10.41
C ALA A 46 -1.88 14.46 11.45
N ALA A 47 -1.32 15.07 12.49
CA ALA A 47 -2.09 15.79 13.50
C ALA A 47 -2.66 17.10 12.94
N ILE A 48 -3.92 17.39 13.28
CA ILE A 48 -4.56 18.66 12.97
C ILE A 48 -4.36 19.61 14.15
N SER A 49 -3.85 20.82 13.88
CA SER A 49 -3.66 21.84 14.90
C SER A 49 -4.99 22.19 15.57
N GLY A 50 -5.03 22.16 16.91
CA GLY A 50 -6.24 22.41 17.70
C GLY A 50 -7.10 21.17 17.97
N CYS A 51 -6.70 19.99 17.49
CA CYS A 51 -7.33 18.72 17.84
C CYS A 51 -6.46 17.93 18.83
N PRO A 52 -7.07 17.30 19.86
CA PRO A 52 -6.33 16.55 20.86
C PRO A 52 -5.82 15.19 20.34
N ASP A 53 -6.56 14.60 19.39
CA ASP A 53 -6.31 13.25 18.89
C ASP A 53 -6.08 13.26 17.38
N VAL A 54 -5.35 12.25 16.89
CA VAL A 54 -5.12 11.99 15.47
C VAL A 54 -6.00 10.83 15.05
N ILE A 55 -7.04 11.11 14.26
CA ILE A 55 -8.06 10.13 13.89
C ILE A 55 -8.04 9.91 12.38
N CYS A 56 -7.50 8.78 11.92
CA CYS A 56 -7.62 8.31 10.55
C CYS A 56 -8.31 6.93 10.52
N THR A 57 -9.05 6.66 9.44
CA THR A 57 -9.63 5.34 9.17
C THR A 57 -8.89 4.64 8.04
N GLY A 58 -8.51 3.38 8.27
CA GLY A 58 -7.78 2.53 7.32
C GLY A 58 -6.37 2.20 7.77
N ASP A 59 -5.62 1.51 6.92
CA ASP A 59 -4.29 1.00 7.28
C ASP A 59 -3.19 2.06 7.07
N THR A 60 -2.17 2.01 7.93
CA THR A 60 -0.95 2.83 7.83
C THR A 60 0.13 2.20 6.97
N SER A 61 0.00 0.91 6.67
CA SER A 61 0.88 0.13 5.81
C SER A 61 0.08 -0.69 4.81
N GLU A 62 0.69 -0.93 3.66
CA GLU A 62 0.15 -1.80 2.63
C GLU A 62 1.27 -2.70 2.11
N SER A 63 0.90 -3.92 1.72
CA SER A 63 1.81 -4.91 1.17
C SER A 63 1.20 -5.55 -0.08
N GLN A 64 2.03 -5.78 -1.10
CA GLN A 64 1.61 -6.44 -2.31
C GLN A 64 2.70 -7.37 -2.85
N ALA A 65 2.27 -8.37 -3.63
CA ALA A 65 3.20 -9.20 -4.37
C ALA A 65 4.02 -8.37 -5.36
N CYS A 66 5.29 -8.73 -5.50
CA CYS A 66 6.22 -8.19 -6.49
C CYS A 66 7.11 -9.32 -7.01
N SER A 67 7.96 -8.98 -7.98
CA SER A 67 8.77 -9.87 -8.82
C SER A 67 8.14 -10.11 -10.19
N THR A 68 8.89 -9.71 -11.22
CA THR A 68 8.60 -9.91 -12.64
C THR A 68 9.60 -10.88 -13.27
N SER A 69 10.28 -11.67 -12.45
CA SER A 69 11.43 -12.48 -12.86
C SER A 69 11.01 -13.92 -13.08
N ASP A 70 11.22 -14.42 -14.31
CA ASP A 70 11.07 -15.83 -14.70
C ASP A 70 12.14 -16.76 -14.10
N VAL A 71 13.02 -16.22 -13.25
CA VAL A 71 14.09 -16.96 -12.58
C VAL A 71 13.51 -17.85 -11.49
N ILE A 72 13.85 -19.13 -11.51
CA ILE A 72 13.47 -20.09 -10.48
C ILE A 72 14.31 -19.87 -9.22
N CYS A 73 13.68 -19.87 -8.04
CA CYS A 73 14.44 -19.95 -6.79
C CYS A 73 15.04 -21.35 -6.62
N LEU A 74 16.34 -21.41 -6.31
CA LEU A 74 16.99 -22.67 -5.96
C LEU A 74 16.68 -23.06 -4.51
N ALA A 75 16.68 -24.36 -4.23
CA ALA A 75 16.49 -24.89 -2.88
C ALA A 75 17.47 -24.23 -1.88
N PRO A 76 17.02 -23.87 -0.66
CA PRO A 76 15.75 -24.22 -0.03
C PRO A 76 14.57 -23.26 -0.34
N SER A 77 14.79 -22.20 -1.10
CA SER A 77 13.77 -21.20 -1.39
C SER A 77 12.72 -21.75 -2.36
N ALA A 78 11.45 -21.62 -2.00
CA ALA A 78 10.34 -22.01 -2.87
C ALA A 78 10.14 -20.96 -3.98
N SER A 79 9.60 -21.38 -5.12
CA SER A 79 8.86 -20.47 -5.99
C SER A 79 7.43 -20.36 -5.49
N CYS A 80 6.74 -19.27 -5.76
CA CYS A 80 5.38 -18.93 -5.37
C CYS A 80 4.61 -18.55 -6.63
N CYS A 81 3.29 -18.58 -6.53
CA CYS A 81 2.41 -17.89 -7.44
C CYS A 81 1.32 -17.27 -6.56
N PRO A 82 0.80 -16.07 -6.88
CA PRO A 82 -0.39 -15.58 -6.21
C PRO A 82 -1.48 -16.65 -6.31
N SER A 83 -2.35 -16.75 -5.29
CA SER A 83 -3.26 -17.89 -5.09
C SER A 83 -4.17 -18.23 -6.28
N THR A 84 -4.39 -17.28 -7.20
CA THR A 84 -5.16 -17.45 -8.43
C THR A 84 -4.39 -18.15 -9.56
N TYR A 85 -3.07 -18.24 -9.47
CA TYR A 85 -2.20 -18.77 -10.53
C TYR A 85 -1.53 -20.07 -10.10
N LYS A 86 -1.32 -20.98 -11.07
CA LYS A 86 -0.56 -22.22 -10.87
C LYS A 86 0.85 -22.10 -11.43
N LYS A 87 1.76 -22.80 -10.74
CA LYS A 87 3.14 -22.95 -11.18
C LYS A 87 3.21 -23.75 -12.46
N THR A 88 3.76 -23.16 -13.52
CA THR A 88 3.86 -23.80 -14.84
C THR A 88 5.30 -23.75 -15.34
N VAL A 89 5.74 -24.83 -15.99
CA VAL A 89 7.11 -24.97 -16.50
C VAL A 89 7.08 -24.92 -18.02
N ASP A 90 7.91 -24.04 -18.59
CA ASP A 90 8.18 -23.95 -20.02
C ASP A 90 9.50 -24.68 -20.30
N ILE A 91 9.40 -25.98 -20.63
CA ILE A 91 10.55 -26.86 -20.85
C ILE A 91 11.41 -26.36 -22.03
N PRO A 92 10.85 -25.98 -23.20
CA PRO A 92 11.64 -25.46 -24.31
C PRO A 92 12.48 -24.23 -23.95
N ASN A 93 11.90 -23.27 -23.22
CA ASN A 93 12.58 -22.01 -22.87
C ASN A 93 13.29 -22.05 -21.51
N ARG A 94 13.31 -23.21 -20.84
CA ARG A 94 13.96 -23.41 -19.52
C ARG A 94 13.56 -22.36 -18.48
N ARG A 95 12.28 -21.97 -18.48
CA ARG A 95 11.75 -20.97 -17.56
C ARG A 95 10.55 -21.48 -16.80
N PHE A 96 10.28 -20.81 -15.70
CA PHE A 96 9.09 -20.98 -14.88
C PHE A 96 8.23 -19.73 -14.97
N TYR A 97 6.91 -19.90 -14.99
CA TYR A 97 5.96 -18.80 -14.97
C TYR A 97 4.67 -19.19 -14.23
N CYS A 98 3.93 -18.17 -13.77
CA CYS A 98 2.62 -18.34 -13.16
C CYS A 98 1.53 -18.17 -14.23
N ALA A 99 0.66 -19.18 -14.38
CA ALA A 99 -0.42 -19.18 -15.37
C ALA A 99 -1.78 -19.36 -14.71
N LEU A 100 -2.82 -18.74 -15.29
CA LEU A 100 -4.21 -19.07 -14.95
C LEU A 100 -4.50 -20.50 -15.43
N VAL A 101 -5.39 -21.17 -14.71
CA VAL A 101 -5.84 -22.54 -15.00
C VAL A 101 -7.30 -22.53 -15.37
#